data_AF-D9UJW8-F1
#
_entry.id   AF-D9UJW8-F1
#
_cell.length_a   1.000
_cell.length_b   1.000
_cell.length_c   1.000
_cell.angle_alpha   90.00
_cell.angle_beta   90.00
_cell.angle_gamma   90.00
#
_symmetry.space_group_name_H-M   'P 1'
#
loop_
_entity.id
_entity.type
_entity.pdbx_description
1 polymer ?
#
loop_
_entity_poly.entity_id
_entity_poly.type
_entity_poly.pdbx_seq_one_letter_code
_entity_poly.pdbx_strand_id
1 'polypeptide(L)' 'MANQHRHPVRGLRGIEGDLWQDFEKATTDTDSDRSAVLRAFMEWFVRRPGAKLPERPQAGPWSDPRA' A
#
# COMPACT_ATOMS: atom_id res chain seq x y z
N MET A 1 -13.19 -22.43 15.28
CA MET A 1 -12.49 -21.95 14.06
C MET A 1 -12.11 -20.50 14.31
N ALA A 2 -10.82 -20.19 14.48
CA ALA A 2 -10.36 -18.85 14.89
C ALA A 2 -9.59 -18.18 13.77
N ASN A 3 -10.28 -17.81 12.68
CA ASN A 3 -9.77 -16.83 11.72
C ASN A 3 -10.46 -15.50 11.98
N GLN A 4 -10.15 -14.89 13.12
CA GLN A 4 -10.65 -13.57 13.45
C GLN A 4 -9.65 -12.54 12.93
N HIS A 5 -9.75 -12.20 11.64
CA HIS A 5 -9.04 -11.03 11.12
C HIS A 5 -9.51 -9.82 11.94
N ARG A 6 -8.56 -9.13 12.59
CA ARG A 6 -8.85 -8.01 13.50
C ARG A 6 -9.56 -6.83 12.80
N HIS A 7 -9.48 -6.77 11.47
CA HIS A 7 -10.07 -5.72 10.65
C HIS A 7 -10.85 -6.32 9.47
N PRO A 8 -11.99 -5.71 9.09
CA PRO A 8 -12.73 -6.14 7.91
C PRO A 8 -11.91 -5.90 6.64
N VAL A 9 -11.99 -6.84 5.69
CA VAL A 9 -11.37 -6.68 4.36
C VAL A 9 -12.17 -5.65 3.56
N ARG A 10 -11.46 -4.70 2.93
CA ARG A 10 -12.03 -3.74 1.98
C ARG A 10 -11.48 -4.03 0.59
N GLY A 11 -12.35 -4.41 -0.34
CA GLY A 11 -11.96 -4.67 -1.72
C GLY A 11 -11.73 -3.37 -2.50
N LEU A 12 -10.60 -3.29 -3.19
CA LEU A 12 -10.33 -2.25 -4.19
C LEU A 12 -10.72 -2.78 -5.58
N ARG A 13 -11.26 -1.91 -6.44
CA ARG A 13 -11.70 -2.25 -7.80
C ARG A 13 -10.97 -1.39 -8.81
N GLY A 14 -10.75 -1.92 -10.02
CA GLY A 14 -10.10 -1.19 -11.11
C GLY A 14 -8.59 -1.01 -10.94
N ILE A 15 -7.93 -1.94 -10.23
CA ILE A 15 -6.47 -1.99 -10.10
C ILE A 15 -5.98 -3.15 -10.95
N GLU A 16 -5.08 -2.90 -11.89
CA GLU A 16 -4.45 -3.94 -12.69
C GLU A 16 -3.61 -4.88 -11.82
N GLY A 17 -3.58 -6.18 -12.18
CA GLY A 17 -2.87 -7.19 -11.41
C GLY A 17 -1.38 -6.90 -11.27
N ASP A 18 -0.74 -6.39 -12.34
CA ASP A 18 0.68 -6.07 -12.35
C ASP A 18 0.99 -4.88 -11.42
N LEU A 19 0.17 -3.83 -11.47
CA LEU A 19 0.27 -2.69 -10.57
C LEU A 19 0.13 -3.12 -9.10
N TRP A 20 -0.77 -4.05 -8.79
CA TRP A 20 -0.97 -4.55 -7.43
C TRP A 20 0.23 -5.35 -6.91
N GLN A 21 0.89 -6.11 -7.79
CA GLN A 21 2.12 -6.85 -7.47
C GLN A 21 3.32 -5.91 -7.32
N ASP A 22 3.45 -4.93 -8.19
CA ASP A 22 4.52 -3.95 -8.13
C ASP A 22 4.42 -3.07 -6.89
N PHE A 23 3.20 -2.72 -6.48
CA PHE A 23 2.96 -2.05 -5.20
C PHE A 23 3.39 -2.93 -4.01
N GLU A 24 3.12 -4.24 -4.04
CA GLU A 24 3.56 -5.16 -2.98
C GLU A 24 5.09 -5.21 -2.87
N LYS A 25 5.80 -5.34 -3.99
CA LYS A 25 7.27 -5.31 -4.03
C LYS A 25 7.80 -3.99 -3.47
N ALA A 26 7.27 -2.86 -3.94
CA ALA A 26 7.66 -1.53 -3.49
C ALA A 26 7.49 -1.34 -1.97
N THR A 27 6.37 -1.82 -1.41
CA THR A 27 6.13 -1.72 0.04
C THR A 27 7.07 -2.63 0.84
N THR A 28 7.36 -3.83 0.32
CA THR A 28 8.25 -4.80 0.96
C THR A 28 9.67 -4.26 1.06
N ASP A 29 10.17 -3.61 0.00
CA ASP A 29 11.50 -2.98 -0.02
C ASP A 29 11.65 -1.80 0.94
N THR A 30 10.53 -1.29 1.48
CA THR A 30 10.49 -0.24 2.52
C THR A 30 10.17 -0.79 3.92
N ASP A 31 10.29 -2.10 4.15
CA ASP A 31 9.92 -2.79 5.40
C ASP A 31 8.47 -2.49 5.84
N SER A 32 7.56 -2.34 4.87
CA SER A 32 6.14 -2.04 5.09
C SER A 32 5.26 -3.02 4.31
N ASP A 33 3.93 -2.92 4.50
CA ASP A 33 2.95 -3.63 3.71
C ASP A 33 1.93 -2.70 3.04
N ARG A 34 1.23 -3.22 2.03
CA ARG A 34 0.20 -2.49 1.27
C ARG A 34 -0.86 -1.84 2.16
N SER A 35 -1.32 -2.54 3.20
CA SER A 35 -2.38 -2.04 4.08
C SER A 35 -1.87 -0.89 4.96
N ALA A 36 -0.64 -0.99 5.48
CA ALA A 36 0.00 0.06 6.26
C ALA A 36 0.18 1.34 5.44
N VAL A 37 0.70 1.24 4.20
CA VAL A 37 0.88 2.38 3.30
C VAL A 37 -0.47 2.99 2.89
N LEU A 38 -1.45 2.18 2.51
CA LEU A 38 -2.79 2.67 2.16
C LEU A 38 -3.48 3.35 3.34
N ARG A 39 -3.35 2.80 4.56
CA ARG A 39 -3.90 3.43 5.78
C ARG A 39 -3.25 4.79 6.03
N ALA A 40 -1.92 4.86 5.97
CA ALA A 40 -1.19 6.12 6.16
C ALA A 40 -1.61 7.17 5.12
N PHE A 41 -1.75 6.75 3.86
CA PHE A 41 -2.26 7.61 2.79
C PHE A 41 -3.69 8.09 3.07
N MET A 42 -4.60 7.21 3.48
CA MET A 42 -5.99 7.58 3.82
C MET A 42 -6.05 8.56 4.99
N GLU A 43 -5.27 8.32 6.06
CA GLU A 43 -5.19 9.20 7.23
C GLU A 43 -4.67 10.59 6.86
N TRP A 44 -3.64 10.65 6.02
CA TRP A 44 -3.12 11.90 5.48
C TRP A 44 -4.15 12.61 4.57
N PHE A 45 -4.79 11.86 3.66
CA PHE A 45 -5.74 12.40 2.68
C PHE A 45 -6.95 13.07 3.36
N VAL A 46 -7.46 12.48 4.45
CA VAL A 46 -8.57 13.05 5.24
C VAL A 46 -8.10 14.04 6.32
N ARG A 47 -6.82 14.44 6.30
CA ARG A 47 -6.20 15.43 7.20
C ARG A 47 -6.33 15.09 8.69
N ARG A 48 -6.12 13.82 9.08
CA ARG A 48 -6.08 13.46 10.50
C ARG A 48 -4.91 14.15 11.21
N PRO A 49 -5.07 14.61 12.47
CA PRO A 49 -3.96 15.19 13.23
C PRO A 49 -2.76 14.25 13.31
N GLY A 50 -1.56 14.76 12.96
CA GLY A 50 -0.32 14.01 13.00
C GLY A 50 -0.09 13.03 11.83
N ALA A 51 -1.06 12.87 10.93
CA ALA A 51 -0.89 12.02 9.76
C ALA A 51 0.13 12.63 8.77
N LYS A 52 1.00 11.77 8.22
CA LYS A 52 2.04 12.15 7.27
C LYS A 52 1.82 11.42 5.96
N LEU A 53 2.13 12.09 4.84
CA LEU A 53 2.16 11.45 3.53
C LEU A 53 3.19 10.32 3.57
N PRO A 54 2.85 9.08 3.19
CA PRO A 54 3.84 8.01 3.10
C PRO A 54 4.94 8.40 2.10
N GLU A 55 6.18 8.08 2.46
CA GLU A 55 7.33 8.36 1.62
C GLU A 55 7.28 7.49 0.35
N ARG A 56 7.59 8.10 -0.79
CA ARG A 56 7.70 7.37 -2.04
C ARG A 56 9.08 6.71 -2.08
N PRO A 57 9.17 5.37 -2.25
CA PRO A 57 10.46 4.70 -2.36
C PRO A 57 11.25 5.21 -3.57
N GLN A 58 12.57 5.01 -3.53
CA GLN A 58 13.41 5.19 -4.71
C GLN A 58 12.93 4.27 -5.85
N ALA A 59 13.23 4.66 -7.09
CA ALA A 59 12.88 3.84 -8.24
C ALA A 59 13.59 2.48 -8.16
N GLY A 60 12.85 1.41 -8.44
CA GLY A 60 13.33 0.03 -8.42
C GLY A 60 12.68 -0.81 -9.53
N PRO A 61 12.91 -2.14 -9.55
CA PRO A 61 12.39 -3.05 -10.56
C PRO A 61 10.86 -3.01 -10.78
N TRP A 62 10.10 -2.51 -9.81
CA TRP A 62 8.63 -2.32 -9.87
C TRP A 62 8.19 -0.95 -10.45
N SER A 63 9.14 -0.09 -10.83
CA SER A 63 8.83 1.31 -11.21
C SER A 63 8.62 1.49 -12.71
N ASP A 64 9.10 0.57 -13.54
CA ASP A 64 8.86 0.56 -14.98
C ASP A 64 8.40 -0.84 -15.41
N PRO A 65 7.12 -1.04 -15.77
CA PRO A 65 6.62 -2.34 -16.21
C PRO A 65 7.17 -2.76 -17.58
N ARG A 66 8.01 -1.94 -18.22
CA ARG A 66 8.65 -2.20 -19.52
C ARG A 66 10.14 -2.53 -19.42
N ALA A 67 10.74 -2.41 -18.23
CA ALA A 67 12.16 -2.65 -18.00
C ALA A 67 12.51 -4.14 -17.83
#